data_AF-A0A495E9Z7-F1
#
_entry.id   AF-A0A495E9Z7-F1
#
_cell.length_a   1.000
_cell.length_b   1.000
_cell.length_c   1.000
_cell.angle_alpha   90.00
_cell.angle_beta   90.00
_cell.angle_gamma   90.00
#
_symmetry.space_group_name_H-M   'P 1'
#
loop_
_entity.id
_entity.type
_entity.pdbx_description
1 polymer ?
#
loop_
_entity_poly.entity_id
_entity_poly.type
_entity_poly.pdbx_seq_one_letter_code
_entity_poly.pdbx_strand_id
1 'polypeptide(L)'
;MSKFIYLYKGPATPMDQFTKEQSEAQMAAWGAWMEKTGPALLEAGAPFAPSRTALVDDGTVAEASDLNGYSIVEAESLAGARALADGHPFLSDGNGKFTLEIFELGEM
;
A
#
# COMPACT_ATOMS: atom_id res chain seq x y z
N MET A 1 -14.14 -15.05 -5.31
CA MET A 1 -12.76 -14.68 -4.98
C MET A 1 -12.81 -13.84 -3.72
N SER A 2 -11.73 -13.82 -2.95
CA SER A 2 -11.67 -13.03 -1.72
C SER A 2 -11.04 -11.67 -1.99
N LYS A 3 -11.41 -10.67 -1.19
CA LYS A 3 -10.76 -9.36 -1.23
C LYS A 3 -9.57 -9.36 -0.29
N PHE A 4 -8.48 -8.76 -0.73
CA PHE A 4 -7.28 -8.59 0.07
C PHE A 4 -6.92 -7.12 0.13
N ILE A 5 -6.55 -6.65 1.32
CA ILE A 5 -6.01 -5.31 1.51
C ILE A 5 -4.49 -5.38 1.57
N TYR A 6 -3.86 -4.46 0.87
CA TYR A 6 -2.44 -4.18 0.93
C TYR A 6 -2.25 -2.92 1.75
N LEU A 7 -1.57 -3.01 2.89
CA LEU A 7 -1.22 -1.86 3.72
C LEU A 7 0.24 -1.49 3.50
N TYR A 8 0.49 -0.20 3.24
CA TYR A 8 1.81 0.34 2.94
C TYR A 8 2.51 0.78 4.20
N LYS A 9 3.41 -0.05 4.74
CA LYS A 9 4.11 0.24 5.98
C LYS A 9 5.56 0.67 5.74
N GLY A 10 5.98 1.74 6.39
CA GLY A 10 7.36 2.22 6.35
C GLY A 10 7.48 3.68 6.75
N PRO A 11 8.72 4.22 6.78
CA PRO A 11 8.93 5.63 7.03
C PRO A 11 8.20 6.46 5.98
N ALA A 12 7.50 7.53 6.40
CA ALA A 12 6.87 8.45 5.47
C ALA A 12 7.97 9.08 4.59
N THR A 13 7.95 8.80 3.28
CA THR A 13 8.87 9.44 2.34
C THR A 13 8.34 10.83 2.02
N PRO A 14 9.07 11.91 2.37
CA PRO A 14 8.59 13.25 2.11
C PRO A 14 8.53 13.50 0.59
N MET A 15 7.35 13.84 0.08
CA MET A 15 7.10 14.03 -1.36
C MET A 15 7.94 15.18 -1.96
N ASP A 16 8.38 16.13 -1.12
CA ASP A 16 9.24 17.26 -1.46
C ASP A 16 10.72 16.87 -1.68
N GLN A 17 11.11 15.64 -1.33
CA GLN A 17 12.46 15.12 -1.57
C GLN A 17 12.62 14.46 -2.93
N PHE A 18 11.52 14.25 -3.67
CA PHE A 18 11.59 13.66 -5.01
C PHE A 18 11.89 14.74 -6.05
N THR A 19 12.92 14.49 -6.86
CA THR A 19 13.10 15.23 -8.12
C THR A 19 11.92 14.94 -9.05
N LYS A 20 11.71 15.84 -10.03
CA LYS A 20 10.68 15.64 -11.06
C LYS A 20 10.83 14.29 -11.79
N GLU A 21 12.07 13.91 -12.13
CA GLU A 21 12.36 12.65 -12.81
C GLU A 21 12.03 11.43 -11.95
N GLN A 22 12.36 11.46 -10.66
CA GLN A 22 12.00 10.37 -9.74
C GLN A 22 10.49 10.26 -9.55
N SER A 23 9.78 11.40 -9.48
CA SER A 23 8.32 11.43 -9.41
C SER A 23 7.68 10.83 -10.66
N GLU A 24 8.16 11.22 -11.85
CA GLU A 24 7.69 10.66 -13.13
C GLU A 24 7.96 9.15 -13.24
N ALA A 25 9.16 8.69 -12.84
CA ALA A 25 9.49 7.28 -12.81
C ALA A 25 8.59 6.49 -11.84
N GLN A 26 8.31 7.05 -10.66
CA GLN A 26 7.42 6.44 -9.67
C GLN A 26 5.99 6.34 -10.21
N MET A 27 5.47 7.40 -10.84
CA MET A 27 4.15 7.41 -11.46
C MET A 27 4.05 6.40 -12.62
N ALA A 28 5.10 6.26 -13.43
CA ALA A 28 5.16 5.26 -14.49
C ALA A 28 5.17 3.82 -13.94
N ALA A 29 5.94 3.57 -12.88
CA ALA A 29 5.96 2.27 -12.19
C ALA A 29 4.58 1.92 -11.62
N TRP A 30 3.89 2.89 -11.01
CA TRP A 30 2.51 2.74 -10.57
C TRP A 30 1.56 2.40 -11.71
N GLY A 31 1.61 3.14 -12.82
CA GLY A 31 0.81 2.84 -14.00
C GLY A 31 1.04 1.41 -14.52
N ALA A 32 2.30 0.98 -14.64
CA ALA A 32 2.65 -0.35 -15.12
C ALA A 32 2.17 -1.47 -14.18
N TRP A 33 2.29 -1.29 -12.86
CA TRP A 33 1.78 -2.26 -11.90
C TRP A 33 0.25 -2.33 -11.90
N MET A 34 -0.43 -1.19 -12.01
CA MET A 34 -1.90 -1.16 -12.12
C MET A 34 -2.38 -1.87 -13.38
N GLU A 35 -1.73 -1.64 -14.53
CA GLU A 35 -2.03 -2.32 -15.79
C GLU A 35 -1.80 -3.84 -15.69
N LYS A 36 -0.67 -4.26 -15.10
CA LYS A 36 -0.35 -5.68 -14.87
C LYS A 36 -1.37 -6.37 -13.95
N THR A 37 -1.81 -5.68 -12.89
CA THR A 37 -2.79 -6.22 -11.93
C THR A 37 -4.18 -6.27 -12.56
N GLY A 38 -4.52 -5.29 -13.40
CA GLY A 38 -5.70 -5.31 -14.24
C GLY A 38 -7.00 -5.39 -13.42
N PRO A 39 -7.99 -6.20 -13.84
CA PRO A 39 -9.30 -6.29 -13.18
C PRO A 39 -9.26 -6.77 -11.73
N ALA A 40 -8.17 -7.42 -11.31
CA ALA A 40 -7.99 -7.83 -9.92
C ALA A 40 -7.76 -6.63 -8.99
N LEU A 41 -7.39 -5.46 -9.51
CA LEU A 41 -7.20 -4.24 -8.72
C LEU A 41 -8.55 -3.56 -8.48
N LEU A 42 -9.17 -3.83 -7.34
CA LEU A 42 -10.45 -3.24 -6.95
C LEU A 42 -10.30 -1.78 -6.54
N GLU A 43 -9.18 -1.44 -5.89
CA GLU A 43 -8.85 -0.08 -5.50
C GLU A 43 -7.37 0.20 -5.74
N ALA A 44 -7.11 1.12 -6.68
CA ALA A 44 -5.77 1.41 -7.19
C ALA A 44 -4.81 1.93 -6.12
N GLY A 45 -5.37 2.53 -5.08
CA GLY A 45 -4.70 2.86 -3.84
C GLY A 45 -4.75 4.34 -3.51
N ALA A 46 -4.76 4.63 -2.21
CA ALA A 46 -4.84 5.99 -1.68
C ALA A 46 -3.74 6.23 -0.64
N PRO A 47 -2.90 7.27 -0.82
CA PRO A 47 -1.98 7.69 0.22
C PRO A 47 -2.74 8.28 1.41
N PHE A 48 -2.29 8.00 2.61
CA PHE A 48 -2.81 8.64 3.81
C PHE A 48 -2.27 10.06 3.93
N ALA A 49 -3.11 10.96 4.42
CA ALA A 49 -2.69 12.33 4.72
C ALA A 49 -1.68 12.34 5.89
N PRO A 50 -0.80 13.36 5.97
CA PRO A 50 0.16 13.48 7.07
C PRO A 50 -0.47 13.54 8.47
N SER A 51 -1.71 14.04 8.56
CA SER A 51 -2.46 14.12 9.81
C SER A 51 -2.92 12.73 10.24
N ARG A 52 -2.28 12.19 11.29
CA ARG A 52 -2.56 10.84 11.82
C ARG A 52 -2.71 10.86 13.34
N THR A 53 -3.58 10.00 13.86
CA THR A 53 -3.81 9.80 15.29
C THR A 53 -4.38 8.40 15.50
N ALA A 54 -4.19 7.83 16.69
CA ALA A 54 -4.83 6.58 17.10
C ALA A 54 -5.57 6.78 18.42
N LEU A 55 -6.64 6.01 18.62
CA LEU A 55 -7.41 5.97 19.87
C LEU A 55 -7.20 4.61 20.53
N VAL A 56 -6.99 4.63 21.83
CA VAL A 56 -6.90 3.43 22.68
C VAL A 56 -8.28 3.16 23.31
N ASP A 57 -8.58 1.91 23.63
CA ASP A 57 -9.86 1.48 24.19
C ASP A 57 -10.13 2.01 25.61
N ASP A 58 -9.11 2.56 26.27
CA ASP A 58 -9.22 3.32 27.52
C ASP A 58 -9.57 4.81 27.32
N GLY A 59 -9.75 5.25 26.07
CA GLY A 59 -10.08 6.62 25.68
C GLY A 59 -8.89 7.56 25.52
N THR A 60 -7.65 7.07 25.67
CA THR A 60 -6.45 7.88 25.44
C THR A 60 -6.09 7.97 23.96
N VAL A 61 -5.33 9.01 23.62
CA VAL A 61 -4.77 9.19 22.27
C VAL A 61 -3.36 8.61 22.23
N ALA A 62 -3.07 7.86 21.17
CA ALA A 62 -1.76 7.29 20.90
C ALA A 62 -1.24 7.74 19.53
N GLU A 63 0.03 7.47 19.27
CA GLU A 63 0.60 7.64 17.93
C GLU A 63 0.03 6.58 16.98
N ALA A 64 -0.38 7.03 15.79
CA ALA A 64 -0.77 6.13 14.72
C ALA A 64 0.43 5.34 14.19
N SER A 65 0.16 4.16 13.65
CA SER A 65 1.15 3.33 12.97
C SER A 65 1.83 4.06 11.79
N ASP A 66 2.95 3.52 11.35
CA ASP A 66 3.72 3.92 10.17
C ASP A 66 3.09 3.46 8.84
N LEU A 67 1.77 3.42 8.78
CA LEU A 67 1.02 3.15 7.56
C LEU A 67 0.90 4.42 6.73
N ASN A 68 1.09 4.30 5.42
CA ASN A 68 1.16 5.41 4.47
C ASN A 68 0.07 5.35 3.39
N GLY A 69 -0.71 4.28 3.34
CA GLY A 69 -1.78 4.10 2.38
C GLY A 69 -2.18 2.64 2.26
N TYR A 70 -3.07 2.38 1.31
CA TYR A 70 -3.52 1.03 0.99
C TYR A 70 -3.91 0.88 -0.47
N SER A 71 -4.06 -0.38 -0.91
CA SER A 71 -4.82 -0.80 -2.10
C SER A 71 -5.67 -2.02 -1.76
N ILE A 72 -6.68 -2.29 -2.58
CA ILE A 72 -7.50 -3.50 -2.45
C ILE A 72 -7.43 -4.28 -3.75
N VAL A 73 -7.16 -5.58 -3.64
CA VAL A 73 -7.20 -6.51 -4.77
C VAL A 73 -8.19 -7.64 -4.53
N GLU A 74 -8.56 -8.33 -5.60
CA GLU A 74 -9.30 -9.58 -5.58
C GLU A 74 -8.38 -10.73 -6.00
N ALA A 75 -8.39 -11.83 -5.25
CA ALA A 75 -7.63 -13.03 -5.60
C ALA A 75 -8.31 -14.31 -5.08
N GLU A 76 -7.90 -15.47 -5.59
CA GLU A 76 -8.43 -16.77 -5.13
C GLU A 76 -7.87 -17.21 -3.77
N SER A 77 -6.75 -16.63 -3.33
CA SER A 77 -6.08 -16.99 -2.08
C SER A 77 -5.07 -15.90 -1.68
N LEU A 78 -4.59 -15.98 -0.43
CA LEU A 78 -3.49 -15.15 0.05
C LEU A 78 -2.22 -15.30 -0.81
N ALA A 79 -1.95 -16.51 -1.32
CA ALA A 79 -0.83 -16.73 -2.24
C ALA A 79 -1.03 -16.02 -3.58
N GLY A 80 -2.27 -16.01 -4.10
CA GLY A 80 -2.65 -15.26 -5.29
C GLY A 80 -2.49 -13.75 -5.09
N ALA A 81 -2.96 -13.22 -3.97
CA ALA A 81 -2.75 -11.81 -3.61
C ALA A 81 -1.25 -11.49 -3.53
N ARG A 82 -0.46 -12.30 -2.81
CA ARG A 82 1.00 -12.12 -2.77
C ARG A 82 1.64 -12.10 -4.15
N ALA A 83 1.18 -12.93 -5.09
CA ALA A 83 1.69 -12.93 -6.46
C ALA A 83 1.36 -11.63 -7.22
N LEU A 84 0.19 -11.02 -6.98
CA LEU A 84 -0.18 -9.72 -7.56
C LEU A 84 0.67 -8.55 -7.02
N ALA A 85 1.29 -8.71 -5.84
CA ALA A 85 2.25 -7.75 -5.30
C ALA A 85 3.63 -7.78 -5.99
N ASP A 86 3.87 -8.70 -6.93
CA ASP A 86 5.12 -8.75 -7.67
C ASP A 86 5.33 -7.49 -8.53
N GLY A 87 6.46 -6.81 -8.30
CA GLY A 87 6.76 -5.52 -8.93
C GLY A 87 5.99 -4.34 -8.34
N HIS A 88 5.42 -4.48 -7.14
CA HIS A 88 4.68 -3.39 -6.50
C HIS A 88 5.58 -2.15 -6.28
N PRO A 89 5.20 -0.96 -6.77
CA PRO A 89 6.07 0.22 -6.79
C PRO A 89 6.49 0.72 -5.41
N PHE A 90 5.67 0.48 -4.37
CA PHE A 90 6.00 0.80 -2.98
C PHE A 90 7.23 0.02 -2.44
N LEU A 91 7.60 -1.10 -3.09
CA LEU A 91 8.71 -1.96 -2.67
C LEU A 91 9.96 -1.78 -3.56
N SER A 92 9.97 -0.80 -4.46
CA SER A 92 11.03 -0.60 -5.47
C SER A 92 12.42 -0.32 -4.87
N ASP A 93 12.46 0.32 -3.71
CA ASP A 93 13.69 0.69 -3.00
C ASP A 93 14.54 -0.51 -2.56
N GLY A 94 13.92 -1.67 -2.32
CA GLY A 94 14.62 -2.92 -1.98
C GLY A 94 15.49 -2.89 -0.71
N ASN A 95 15.40 -1.84 0.12
CA ASN A 95 16.30 -1.60 1.25
C ASN A 95 15.80 -2.15 2.60
N GLY A 96 14.68 -2.88 2.60
CA GLY A 96 14.10 -3.51 3.79
C GLY A 96 13.35 -2.56 4.73
N LYS A 97 13.18 -1.27 4.39
CA LYS A 97 12.44 -0.30 5.21
C LYS A 97 10.94 -0.24 4.92
N PHE A 98 10.52 -0.76 3.78
CA PHE A 98 9.14 -0.73 3.31
C PHE A 98 8.56 -2.15 3.28
N THR A 99 7.34 -2.30 3.79
CA THR A 99 6.63 -3.58 3.86
C THR A 99 5.22 -3.42 3.32
N LEU A 100 4.79 -4.40 2.53
CA LEU A 100 3.41 -4.57 2.11
C LEU A 100 2.76 -5.60 3.02
N GLU A 101 1.93 -5.16 3.97
CA GLU A 101 1.19 -6.11 4.82
C GLU A 101 -0.10 -6.52 4.08
N ILE A 102 -0.32 -7.82 3.92
CA ILE A 102 -1.43 -8.38 3.12
C ILE A 102 -2.39 -9.11 4.04
N PHE A 103 -3.66 -8.69 4.04
CA PHE A 103 -4.72 -9.33 4.82
C PHE A 103 -5.90 -9.70 3.93
N GLU A 104 -6.47 -10.88 4.16
CA GLU A 104 -7.78 -11.23 3.61
C GLU A 104 -8.86 -10.47 4.37
N LEU A 105 -9.79 -9.84 3.64
CA LEU A 105 -10.94 -9.18 4.23
C LEU A 105 -12.04 -10.24 4.48
N GLY A 106 -12.41 -10.41 5.75
CA GLY A 106 -13.50 -11.32 6.13
C GLY A 106 -14.85 -10.85 5.58
N GLU A 107 -15.70 -11.82 5.23
CA GLU A 107 -17.11 -11.56 4.94
C GLU A 107 -17.86 -11.29 6.25
N MET A 108 -18.77 -10.30 6.24
CA MET A 108 -19.66 -10.00 7.37
C MET A 108 -20.92 -10.85 7.32
#